data_AF-A0A1R2BI18-F1
#
_entry.id   AF-A0A1R2BI18-F1
#
_cell.length_a   1.000
_cell.length_b   1.000
_cell.length_c   1.000
_cell.angle_alpha   90.00
_cell.angle_beta   90.00
_cell.angle_gamma   90.00
#
_symmetry.space_group_name_H-M   'P 1'
#
loop_
_entity.id
_entity.type
_entity.pdbx_description
1 polymer ?
#
loop_
_entity_poly.entity_id
_entity_poly.type
_entity_poly.pdbx_seq_one_letter_code
_entity_poly.pdbx_strand_id
1 'polypeptide(L)'
;MESINSLDTSLTQDVSLQYFDPSQTTPRGKRIKIKSNPIFRNNYFLKCYNTSYNRVNGIKLKSLPRNRLYYFLFPTLSIKYIFLHFVLAFLPYVNIVWCCILLILWIIYERAAWVYRKNRKKIRNPFINMIYKPDLCKIYKCMNKFLEVPIGFLTFRASELHTTPDSITIMIYNDNFKKMHTNFPYYRYFHIAHVFLCLSISLLCYIWLYSAVGADHIVPIFSQT
;
A
#
# COMPACT_ATOMS: atom_id res chain seq x y z
N MET A 1 9.10 3.42 21.48
CA MET A 1 8.64 2.02 21.32
C MET A 1 7.39 1.93 22.17
N GLU A 2 6.22 2.20 21.59
CA GLU A 2 4.93 2.22 22.31
C GLU A 2 4.05 1.11 21.75
N SER A 3 3.74 0.14 22.59
CA SER A 3 2.81 -0.95 22.32
C SER A 3 1.37 -0.54 22.71
N ILE A 4 0.49 -0.59 21.73
CA ILE A 4 -0.86 -1.19 21.73
C ILE A 4 -1.72 -0.98 23.00
N ASN A 5 -2.81 -0.23 22.83
CA ASN A 5 -4.16 -0.55 23.33
C ASN A 5 -5.09 -0.40 22.10
N SER A 6 -5.62 -1.45 21.47
CA SER A 6 -6.77 -2.29 21.85
C SER A 6 -8.00 -1.51 22.31
N LEU A 7 -8.82 -1.07 21.34
CA LEU A 7 -10.30 -1.12 21.30
C LEU A 7 -10.76 -0.07 20.27
N ASP A 8 -11.17 -0.53 19.08
CA ASP A 8 -12.14 0.20 18.25
C ASP A 8 -13.07 -0.89 17.64
N THR A 9 -13.60 -1.73 18.52
CA THR A 9 -14.83 -2.52 18.32
C THR A 9 -15.99 -1.63 18.75
N SER A 10 -16.52 -0.81 17.85
CA SER A 10 -17.91 -0.29 17.85
C SER A 10 -18.07 0.85 16.86
N LEU A 11 -18.42 0.50 15.62
CA LEU A 11 -19.25 1.24 14.65
C LEU A 11 -19.10 0.61 13.26
N THR A 12 -19.06 -0.72 13.18
CA THR A 12 -19.73 -1.39 12.07
C THR A 12 -21.22 -1.19 12.34
N GLN A 13 -21.83 -0.22 11.67
CA GLN A 13 -23.28 -0.23 11.54
C GLN A 13 -23.65 -1.59 10.94
N ASP A 14 -24.41 -2.38 11.70
CA ASP A 14 -25.04 -3.59 11.21
C ASP A 14 -26.11 -3.18 10.20
N VAL A 15 -25.65 -2.99 8.96
CA VAL A 15 -26.51 -2.82 7.81
C VAL A 15 -27.00 -4.21 7.46
N SER A 16 -28.18 -4.56 7.98
CA SER A 16 -28.95 -5.73 7.59
C SER A 16 -29.49 -5.52 6.17
N LEU A 17 -28.67 -5.84 5.16
CA LEU A 17 -29.13 -6.06 3.79
C LEU A 17 -29.93 -7.38 3.76
N GLN A 18 -31.08 -7.44 4.43
CA GLN A 18 -31.79 -8.70 4.64
C GLN A 18 -32.45 -9.28 3.37
N TYR A 19 -32.52 -8.52 2.26
CA TYR A 19 -33.13 -8.99 1.01
C TYR A 19 -32.46 -8.40 -0.23
N PHE A 20 -31.13 -8.36 -0.28
CA PHE A 20 -30.44 -7.89 -1.49
C PHE A 20 -30.37 -9.00 -2.55
N ASP A 21 -31.30 -8.99 -3.52
CA ASP A 21 -31.21 -9.85 -4.70
C ASP A 21 -30.13 -9.33 -5.67
N PRO A 22 -29.02 -10.06 -5.87
CA PRO A 22 -27.94 -9.65 -6.77
C PRO A 22 -28.38 -9.45 -8.23
N SER A 23 -29.53 -10.03 -8.61
CA SER A 23 -30.08 -10.00 -9.98
C SER A 23 -30.59 -8.62 -10.41
N GLN A 24 -30.94 -7.75 -9.44
CA GLN A 24 -31.57 -6.45 -9.71
C GLN A 24 -30.59 -5.28 -9.88
N THR A 25 -29.27 -5.52 -9.85
CA THR A 25 -28.27 -4.45 -10.02
C THR A 25 -27.66 -4.41 -11.41
N THR A 26 -27.65 -3.23 -12.02
CA THR A 26 -26.92 -2.99 -13.27
C THR A 26 -25.41 -3.16 -13.01
N PRO A 27 -24.72 -4.06 -13.74
CA PRO A 27 -23.34 -4.39 -13.43
C PRO A 27 -22.38 -3.34 -14.01
N ARG A 28 -22.22 -2.19 -13.35
CA ARG A 28 -21.13 -1.25 -13.66
C ARG A 28 -19.89 -1.52 -12.78
N GLY A 29 -19.23 -2.65 -13.05
CA GLY A 29 -18.01 -3.03 -12.34
C GLY A 29 -16.96 -3.62 -13.27
N LYS A 30 -16.12 -2.78 -13.90
CA LYS A 30 -14.98 -3.27 -14.69
C LYS A 30 -13.97 -3.91 -13.74
N ARG A 31 -13.54 -5.15 -13.99
CA ARG A 31 -12.42 -5.76 -13.26
C ARG A 31 -11.16 -4.96 -13.53
N ILE A 32 -10.65 -4.27 -12.51
CA ILE A 32 -9.38 -3.52 -12.61
C ILE A 32 -8.28 -4.42 -12.07
N LYS A 33 -7.31 -4.80 -12.92
CA LYS A 33 -6.06 -5.42 -12.47
C LYS A 33 -5.23 -4.36 -11.75
N ILE A 34 -5.21 -4.40 -10.42
CA ILE A 34 -4.45 -3.46 -9.61
C ILE A 34 -3.04 -4.00 -9.43
N LYS A 35 -2.07 -3.22 -9.88
CA LYS A 35 -0.64 -3.56 -9.83
C LYS A 35 -0.15 -3.64 -8.37
N SER A 36 0.94 -4.37 -8.12
CA SER A 36 1.40 -4.64 -6.74
C SER A 36 1.93 -3.41 -5.99
N ASN A 37 2.27 -2.35 -6.73
CA ASN A 37 2.89 -1.13 -6.22
C ASN A 37 2.04 -0.43 -5.14
N PRO A 38 2.60 -0.12 -3.96
CA PRO A 38 1.84 0.44 -2.84
C PRO A 38 1.30 1.85 -3.11
N ILE A 39 2.05 2.70 -3.83
CA ILE A 39 1.59 4.04 -4.23
C ILE A 39 0.41 3.93 -5.18
N PHE A 40 0.46 3.00 -6.14
CA PHE A 40 -0.63 2.79 -7.08
C PHE A 40 -1.89 2.23 -6.39
N ARG A 41 -1.73 1.23 -5.52
CA ARG A 41 -2.81 0.64 -4.72
C ARG A 41 -3.50 1.69 -3.86
N ASN A 42 -2.74 2.51 -3.15
CA ASN A 42 -3.33 3.56 -2.32
C ASN A 42 -3.95 4.67 -3.17
N ASN A 43 -3.35 5.06 -4.30
CA ASN A 43 -3.99 6.00 -5.24
C ASN A 43 -5.31 5.46 -5.82
N TYR A 44 -5.42 4.14 -6.05
CA TYR A 44 -6.68 3.52 -6.43
C TYR A 44 -7.72 3.65 -5.32
N PHE A 45 -7.34 3.34 -4.07
CA PHE A 45 -8.19 3.57 -2.90
C PHE A 45 -8.65 5.04 -2.83
N LEU A 46 -7.73 6.00 -2.94
CA LEU A 46 -8.05 7.43 -2.89
C LEU A 46 -8.97 7.86 -4.02
N LYS A 47 -8.87 7.26 -5.22
CA LYS A 47 -9.81 7.51 -6.31
C LYS A 47 -11.23 7.07 -5.95
N CYS A 48 -11.37 5.89 -5.35
CA CYS A 48 -12.65 5.37 -4.88
C CYS A 48 -13.20 6.17 -3.69
N TYR A 49 -12.34 6.55 -2.74
CA TYR A 49 -12.71 7.41 -1.61
C TYR A 49 -13.18 8.80 -2.08
N ASN A 50 -12.51 9.38 -3.06
CA ASN A 50 -12.82 10.71 -3.56
C ASN A 50 -14.05 10.75 -4.48
N THR A 51 -14.84 9.68 -4.63
CA THR A 51 -16.19 9.81 -5.22
C THR A 51 -17.08 10.63 -4.30
N SER A 52 -18.08 11.33 -4.82
CA SER A 52 -18.89 12.27 -4.02
C SER A 52 -19.56 11.61 -2.81
N TYR A 53 -20.05 10.39 -2.97
CA TYR A 53 -20.79 9.62 -1.97
C TYR A 53 -19.90 8.88 -0.94
N ASN A 54 -18.60 8.72 -1.18
CA ASN A 54 -17.70 8.04 -0.23
C ASN A 54 -16.90 9.00 0.67
N ARG A 55 -16.88 10.30 0.35
CA ARG A 55 -16.10 11.28 1.13
C ARG A 55 -16.74 11.49 2.48
N VAL A 56 -15.91 11.58 3.51
CA VAL A 56 -16.33 11.98 4.85
C VAL A 56 -16.31 13.50 4.93
N ASN A 57 -17.43 14.11 5.34
CA ASN A 57 -17.60 15.56 5.51
C ASN A 57 -17.23 16.37 4.23
N GLY A 58 -17.45 15.79 3.05
CA GLY A 58 -17.08 16.39 1.76
C GLY A 58 -15.57 16.54 1.50
N ILE A 59 -14.69 16.10 2.41
CA ILE A 59 -13.24 16.33 2.32
C ILE A 59 -12.61 15.45 1.23
N LYS A 60 -11.98 16.10 0.24
CA LYS A 60 -11.14 15.44 -0.76
C LYS A 60 -9.73 15.17 -0.23
N LEU A 61 -9.26 13.93 -0.36
CA LEU A 61 -7.90 13.53 -0.04
C LEU A 61 -6.97 13.70 -1.25
N LYS A 62 -5.73 14.14 -1.01
CA LYS A 62 -4.75 14.37 -2.10
C LYS A 62 -4.20 13.03 -2.60
N SER A 63 -4.11 12.86 -3.92
CA SER A 63 -3.41 11.70 -4.49
C SER A 63 -1.93 11.70 -4.12
N LEU A 64 -1.35 10.52 -3.95
CA LEU A 64 0.08 10.36 -3.72
C LEU A 64 0.87 10.65 -5.00
N PRO A 65 2.05 11.28 -4.90
CA PRO A 65 2.90 11.58 -6.04
C PRO A 65 3.28 10.29 -6.78
N ARG A 66 3.06 10.27 -8.09
CA ARG A 66 3.41 9.13 -8.95
C ARG A 66 4.83 9.31 -9.46
N ASN A 67 5.59 8.23 -9.46
CA ASN A 67 6.94 8.23 -10.03
C ASN A 67 7.11 6.99 -10.91
N ARG A 68 7.56 7.19 -12.15
CA ARG A 68 7.74 6.11 -13.14
C ARG A 68 8.87 5.16 -12.72
N LEU A 69 9.97 5.68 -12.20
CA LEU A 69 11.11 4.89 -11.73
C LEU A 69 10.66 3.92 -10.62
N TYR A 70 9.95 4.44 -9.63
CA TYR A 70 9.39 3.61 -8.55
C TYR A 70 8.43 2.54 -9.08
N TYR A 71 7.64 2.90 -10.09
CA TYR A 71 6.72 1.98 -10.73
C TYR A 71 7.43 0.79 -11.41
N PHE A 72 8.54 1.04 -12.12
CA PHE A 72 9.30 0.00 -12.81
C PHE A 72 10.17 -0.84 -11.88
N LEU A 73 10.77 -0.22 -10.86
CA LEU A 73 11.73 -0.91 -9.98
C LEU A 73 11.09 -1.56 -8.77
N PHE A 74 9.96 -1.08 -8.24
CA PHE A 74 9.34 -1.72 -7.08
C PHE A 74 9.09 -3.24 -7.23
N PRO A 75 8.65 -3.76 -8.40
CA PRO A 75 8.51 -5.21 -8.60
C PRO A 75 9.79 -6.01 -8.38
N THR A 76 10.98 -5.42 -8.59
CA THR A 76 12.25 -6.11 -8.36
C THR A 76 12.50 -6.38 -6.88
N LEU A 77 11.89 -5.62 -5.97
CA LEU A 77 11.97 -5.87 -4.52
C LEU A 77 11.13 -7.08 -4.07
N SER A 78 10.35 -7.70 -4.97
CA SER A 78 9.56 -8.89 -4.64
C SER A 78 10.46 -10.05 -4.21
N ILE A 79 9.96 -10.89 -3.30
CA ILE A 79 10.64 -12.13 -2.83
C ILE A 79 11.12 -13.01 -3.98
N LYS A 80 10.44 -12.97 -5.14
CA LYS A 80 10.82 -13.72 -6.35
C LYS A 80 12.21 -13.36 -6.89
N TYR A 81 12.70 -12.15 -6.62
CA TYR A 81 13.99 -11.66 -7.10
C TYR A 81 15.04 -11.59 -5.97
N ILE A 82 14.77 -12.19 -4.81
CA ILE A 82 15.69 -12.15 -3.67
C ILE A 82 17.04 -12.79 -3.99
N PHE A 83 17.05 -13.86 -4.78
CA PHE A 83 18.28 -14.49 -5.27
C PHE A 83 19.11 -13.54 -6.14
N LEU A 84 18.46 -12.78 -7.02
CA LEU A 84 19.12 -11.75 -7.82
C LEU A 84 19.75 -10.67 -6.91
N HIS A 85 19.04 -10.26 -5.85
CA HIS A 85 19.59 -9.28 -4.90
C HIS A 85 20.82 -9.82 -4.17
N PHE A 86 20.80 -11.11 -3.82
CA PHE A 86 21.94 -11.79 -3.21
C PHE A 86 23.15 -11.75 -4.16
N VAL A 87 22.99 -12.17 -5.42
CA VAL A 87 24.07 -12.16 -6.42
C VAL A 87 24.63 -10.75 -6.65
N LEU A 88 23.77 -9.75 -6.82
CA LEU A 88 24.19 -8.35 -7.03
C LEU A 88 24.96 -7.80 -5.82
N ALA A 89 24.68 -8.29 -4.61
CA ALA A 89 25.31 -7.81 -3.40
C ALA A 89 26.76 -8.32 -3.23
N PHE A 90 27.15 -9.43 -3.86
CA PHE A 90 28.55 -9.91 -3.85
C PHE A 90 29.47 -9.14 -4.80
N LEU A 91 28.92 -8.40 -5.76
CA LEU A 91 29.70 -7.60 -6.71
C LEU A 91 29.90 -6.18 -6.12
N PRO A 92 31.11 -5.78 -5.68
CA PRO A 92 31.29 -4.59 -4.84
C PRO A 92 30.79 -3.29 -5.49
N TYR A 93 31.18 -3.01 -6.74
CA TYR A 93 30.72 -1.82 -7.45
C TYR A 93 29.22 -1.85 -7.78
N VAL A 94 28.70 -3.03 -8.13
CA VAL A 94 27.28 -3.22 -8.45
C VAL A 94 26.41 -3.07 -7.20
N ASN A 95 26.89 -3.55 -6.05
CA ASN A 95 26.23 -3.42 -4.76
C ASN A 95 26.08 -1.94 -4.37
N ILE A 96 27.12 -1.11 -4.53
CA ILE A 96 27.04 0.32 -4.27
C ILE A 96 25.95 0.98 -5.13
N VAL A 97 25.94 0.71 -6.43
CA VAL A 97 24.91 1.23 -7.35
C VAL A 97 23.52 0.74 -6.95
N TRP A 98 23.40 -0.53 -6.58
CA TRP A 98 22.13 -1.13 -6.13
C TRP A 98 21.62 -0.48 -4.84
N CYS A 99 22.50 -0.27 -3.86
CA CYS A 99 22.18 0.43 -2.61
C CYS A 99 21.69 1.86 -2.88
N CYS A 100 22.35 2.60 -3.78
CA CYS A 100 21.90 3.91 -4.23
C CYS A 100 20.49 3.87 -4.83
N ILE A 101 20.19 2.87 -5.67
CA ILE A 101 18.85 2.68 -6.23
C ILE A 101 17.82 2.43 -5.13
N LEU A 102 18.11 1.55 -4.16
CA LEU A 102 17.22 1.27 -3.03
C LEU A 102 16.95 2.52 -2.18
N LEU A 103 17.97 3.35 -1.94
CA LEU A 103 17.83 4.63 -1.25
C LEU A 103 16.94 5.60 -2.03
N ILE A 104 17.11 5.71 -3.36
CA ILE A 104 16.24 6.54 -4.22
C ILE A 104 14.78 6.05 -4.11
N LEU A 105 14.54 4.74 -4.18
CA LEU A 105 13.19 4.18 -4.02
C LEU A 105 12.59 4.48 -2.66
N TRP A 106 13.39 4.38 -1.59
CA TRP A 106 12.96 4.74 -0.24
C TRP A 106 12.61 6.23 -0.12
N ILE A 107 13.42 7.14 -0.67
CA ILE A 107 13.15 8.59 -0.69
C ILE A 107 11.85 8.89 -1.44
N ILE A 108 11.63 8.27 -2.61
CA ILE A 108 10.39 8.43 -3.37
C ILE A 108 9.18 7.96 -2.53
N TYR A 109 9.32 6.82 -1.86
CA TYR A 109 8.29 6.29 -0.99
C TYR A 109 8.03 7.22 0.22
N GLU A 110 9.05 7.79 0.86
CA GLU A 110 8.90 8.73 1.98
C GLU A 110 8.15 10.01 1.57
N ARG A 111 8.42 10.55 0.37
CA ARG A 111 7.66 11.68 -0.18
C ARG A 111 6.17 11.33 -0.30
N ALA A 112 5.84 10.12 -0.76
CA ALA A 112 4.46 9.64 -0.80
C ALA A 112 3.88 9.43 0.61
N ALA A 113 4.65 8.84 1.53
CA ALA A 113 4.24 8.62 2.92
C ALA A 113 3.97 9.91 3.69
N TRP A 114 4.65 10.99 3.35
CA TRP A 114 4.33 12.32 3.88
C TRP A 114 2.94 12.80 3.45
N VAL A 115 2.57 12.64 2.18
CA VAL A 115 1.21 12.95 1.69
C VAL A 115 0.17 12.04 2.34
N TYR A 116 0.46 10.74 2.48
CA TYR A 116 -0.41 9.80 3.18
C TYR A 116 -0.67 10.23 4.63
N ARG A 117 0.38 10.62 5.37
CA ARG A 117 0.26 11.13 6.76
C ARG A 117 -0.60 12.39 6.81
N LYS A 118 -0.41 13.33 5.87
CA LYS A 118 -1.26 14.53 5.77
C LYS A 118 -2.73 14.18 5.54
N ASN A 119 -3.02 13.19 4.69
CA ASN A 119 -4.38 12.71 4.47
C ASN A 119 -4.99 12.07 5.72
N ARG A 120 -4.23 11.20 6.42
CA ARG A 120 -4.68 10.56 7.68
C ARG A 120 -4.97 11.55 8.79
N LYS A 121 -4.23 12.67 8.86
CA LYS A 121 -4.53 13.76 9.82
C LYS A 121 -5.86 14.45 9.54
N LYS A 122 -6.32 14.48 8.28
CA LYS A 122 -7.60 15.09 7.91
C LYS A 122 -8.78 14.19 8.25
N ILE A 123 -8.61 12.88 8.12
CA ILE A 123 -9.69 11.90 8.25
C ILE A 123 -9.16 10.67 8.96
N ARG A 124 -9.66 10.44 10.19
CA ARG A 124 -9.26 9.29 11.03
C ARG A 124 -9.68 7.96 10.41
N ASN A 125 -10.94 7.86 9.96
CA ASN A 125 -11.47 6.67 9.32
C ASN A 125 -12.06 7.01 7.93
N PRO A 126 -11.32 6.75 6.83
CA PRO A 126 -11.79 7.03 5.48
C PRO A 126 -12.79 5.98 4.94
N PHE A 127 -13.15 4.97 5.74
CA PHE A 127 -14.06 3.90 5.33
C PHE A 127 -15.50 4.08 5.83
N ILE A 128 -15.79 5.12 6.62
CA ILE A 128 -17.09 5.31 7.29
C ILE A 128 -18.25 5.26 6.29
N ASN A 129 -18.12 5.93 5.14
CA ASN A 129 -19.18 6.02 4.14
C ASN A 129 -19.13 4.88 3.11
N MET A 130 -18.36 3.82 3.37
CA MET A 130 -18.25 2.63 2.53
C MET A 130 -18.78 1.41 3.28
N ILE A 131 -19.44 0.50 2.57
CA ILE A 131 -20.07 -0.68 3.18
C ILE A 131 -19.12 -1.88 3.10
N TYR A 132 -18.70 -2.39 4.26
CA TYR A 132 -17.88 -3.60 4.31
C TYR A 132 -18.76 -4.84 4.16
N LYS A 133 -18.71 -5.49 3.00
CA LYS A 133 -19.43 -6.75 2.69
C LYS A 133 -18.53 -7.66 1.82
N PRO A 134 -17.63 -8.44 2.46
CA PRO A 134 -16.70 -9.31 1.73
C PRO A 134 -17.42 -10.42 0.95
N ASP A 135 -18.55 -10.93 1.44
CA ASP A 135 -19.30 -12.01 0.78
C ASP A 135 -19.89 -11.58 -0.56
N LEU A 136 -20.50 -10.38 -0.60
CA LEU A 136 -20.97 -9.78 -1.86
C LEU A 136 -19.80 -9.56 -2.84
N CYS A 137 -18.65 -9.08 -2.34
CA CYS A 137 -17.46 -8.91 -3.17
C CYS A 137 -16.93 -10.25 -3.73
N LYS A 138 -17.07 -11.36 -2.97
CA LYS A 138 -16.71 -12.71 -3.41
C LYS A 138 -17.65 -13.20 -4.52
N ILE A 139 -18.96 -12.98 -4.38
CA ILE A 139 -19.96 -13.29 -5.41
C ILE A 139 -19.64 -12.56 -6.72
N TYR A 140 -19.34 -11.26 -6.63
CA TYR A 140 -18.97 -10.45 -7.80
C TYR A 140 -17.50 -10.62 -8.26
N LYS A 141 -16.69 -11.43 -7.56
CA LYS A 141 -15.26 -11.66 -7.83
C LYS A 141 -14.47 -10.34 -7.98
N CYS A 142 -14.70 -9.38 -7.08
CA CYS A 142 -14.07 -8.06 -7.09
C CYS A 142 -13.58 -7.66 -5.68
N MET A 143 -12.76 -6.60 -5.61
CA MET A 143 -12.30 -6.04 -4.32
C MET A 143 -13.24 -4.96 -3.77
N ASN A 144 -13.89 -4.26 -4.67
CA ASN A 144 -14.89 -3.24 -4.40
C ASN A 144 -15.81 -3.10 -5.60
N LYS A 145 -17.05 -2.67 -5.37
CA LYS A 145 -18.05 -2.44 -6.42
C LYS A 145 -19.01 -1.33 -5.99
N PHE A 146 -19.42 -0.51 -6.95
CA PHE A 146 -20.50 0.45 -6.76
C PHE A 146 -21.82 -0.23 -7.15
N LEU A 147 -22.82 -0.10 -6.29
CA LEU A 147 -24.16 -0.65 -6.48
C LEU A 147 -25.17 0.49 -6.40
N GLU A 148 -26.15 0.48 -7.30
CA GLU A 148 -27.31 1.35 -7.25
C GLU A 148 -28.43 0.56 -6.56
N VAL A 149 -28.99 1.10 -5.48
CA VAL A 149 -29.99 0.43 -4.65
C VAL A 149 -31.22 1.34 -4.52
N PRO A 150 -32.45 0.83 -4.69
CA PRO A 150 -33.65 1.64 -4.49
C PRO A 150 -33.78 2.15 -3.06
N ILE A 151 -34.28 3.37 -2.89
CA ILE A 151 -34.34 4.08 -1.59
C ILE A 151 -35.10 3.28 -0.51
N GLY A 152 -36.13 2.52 -0.91
CA GLY A 152 -36.95 1.73 0.02
C GLY A 152 -36.23 0.56 0.70
N PHE A 153 -35.03 0.19 0.27
CA PHE A 153 -34.30 -0.97 0.79
C PHE A 153 -33.29 -0.66 1.90
N LEU A 154 -33.16 0.62 2.30
CA LEU A 154 -32.05 1.09 3.12
C LEU A 154 -32.51 2.04 4.24
N THR A 155 -32.55 1.55 5.48
CA THR A 155 -32.62 2.38 6.70
C THR A 155 -31.24 2.97 7.03
N PHE A 156 -30.78 3.95 6.25
CA PHE A 156 -29.56 4.71 6.57
C PHE A 156 -29.91 6.15 7.00
N ARG A 157 -29.07 6.75 7.87
CA ARG A 157 -29.07 8.20 8.11
C ARG A 157 -28.66 8.90 6.81
N ALA A 158 -29.68 9.31 6.05
CA ALA A 158 -29.62 9.78 4.67
C ALA A 158 -29.12 11.24 4.49
N SER A 159 -28.36 11.80 5.43
CA SER A 159 -28.04 13.24 5.36
C SER A 159 -26.98 13.62 4.32
N GLU A 160 -26.26 12.66 3.72
CA GLU A 160 -25.16 12.97 2.76
C GLU A 160 -25.06 12.02 1.55
N LEU A 161 -26.05 11.14 1.34
CA LEU A 161 -26.04 10.23 0.19
C LEU A 161 -26.58 10.96 -1.04
N HIS A 162 -25.85 10.91 -2.15
CA HIS A 162 -26.36 11.37 -3.44
C HIS A 162 -27.51 10.47 -3.87
N THR A 163 -28.72 10.96 -3.68
CA THR A 163 -29.95 10.38 -4.16
C THR A 163 -30.17 10.80 -5.60
N THR A 164 -30.36 9.83 -6.48
CA THR A 164 -31.27 10.04 -7.61
C THR A 164 -32.70 9.87 -7.08
N PRO A 165 -33.74 10.35 -7.78
CA PRO A 165 -35.12 10.26 -7.30
C PRO A 165 -35.51 8.85 -6.82
N ASP A 166 -34.93 7.81 -7.44
CA ASP A 166 -35.33 6.42 -7.21
C ASP A 166 -34.23 5.53 -6.62
N SER A 167 -32.95 5.96 -6.61
CA SER A 167 -31.84 5.10 -6.20
C SER A 167 -30.69 5.81 -5.48
N ILE A 168 -29.99 5.04 -4.64
CA ILE A 168 -28.82 5.42 -3.86
C ILE A 168 -27.61 4.64 -4.37
N THR A 169 -26.51 5.33 -4.65
CA THR A 169 -25.24 4.66 -4.98
C THR A 169 -24.43 4.38 -3.72
N ILE A 170 -24.15 3.11 -3.45
CA ILE A 170 -23.29 2.65 -2.36
C ILE A 170 -22.04 1.96 -2.90
N MET A 171 -20.92 2.05 -2.17
CA MET A 171 -19.74 1.25 -2.47
C MET A 171 -19.59 0.12 -1.46
N ILE A 172 -19.60 -1.12 -1.97
CA ILE A 172 -19.20 -2.29 -1.19
C ILE A 172 -17.70 -2.56 -1.36
N TYR A 173 -17.04 -3.07 -0.32
CA TYR A 173 -15.64 -3.45 -0.36
C TYR A 173 -15.29 -4.66 0.53
N ASN A 174 -14.11 -5.25 0.29
CA ASN A 174 -13.57 -6.38 1.05
C ASN A 174 -12.20 -6.08 1.70
N ASP A 175 -11.61 -7.08 2.36
CA ASP A 175 -10.32 -6.96 3.04
C ASP A 175 -9.17 -6.56 2.12
N ASN A 176 -9.17 -7.01 0.86
CA ASN A 176 -8.11 -6.67 -0.08
C ASN A 176 -8.13 -5.18 -0.41
N PHE A 177 -9.32 -4.59 -0.58
CA PHE A 177 -9.46 -3.14 -0.74
C PHE A 177 -9.02 -2.39 0.52
N LYS A 178 -9.45 -2.84 1.71
CA LYS A 178 -9.03 -2.25 3.01
C LYS A 178 -7.51 -2.27 3.18
N LYS A 179 -6.87 -3.39 2.84
CA LYS A 179 -5.41 -3.59 2.87
C LYS A 179 -4.67 -2.61 1.96
N MET A 180 -5.24 -2.14 0.84
CA MET A 180 -4.56 -1.17 -0.03
C MET A 180 -4.22 0.15 0.66
N HIS A 181 -5.07 0.59 1.58
CA HIS A 181 -4.85 1.82 2.34
C HIS A 181 -4.17 1.57 3.68
N THR A 182 -4.59 0.53 4.39
CA THR A 182 -4.08 0.22 5.74
C THR A 182 -2.67 -0.36 5.72
N ASN A 183 -2.29 -1.11 4.67
CA ASN A 183 -0.94 -1.68 4.58
C ASN A 183 0.10 -0.67 4.10
N PHE A 184 -0.31 0.51 3.64
CA PHE A 184 0.60 1.49 3.07
C PHE A 184 1.80 1.77 4.00
N PRO A 185 1.64 2.10 5.29
CA PRO A 185 2.76 2.36 6.20
C PRO A 185 3.73 1.20 6.36
N TYR A 186 3.28 -0.05 6.28
CA TYR A 186 4.13 -1.23 6.47
C TYR A 186 5.18 -1.36 5.36
N TYR A 187 4.90 -0.83 4.16
CA TYR A 187 5.90 -0.78 3.10
C TYR A 187 7.10 0.08 3.47
N ARG A 188 7.02 0.98 4.47
CA ARG A 188 8.19 1.72 4.96
C ARG A 188 9.25 0.77 5.51
N TYR A 189 8.85 -0.13 6.40
CA TYR A 189 9.73 -1.13 6.99
C TYR A 189 10.29 -2.08 5.94
N PHE A 190 9.49 -2.40 4.93
CA PHE A 190 9.93 -3.20 3.79
C PHE A 190 11.11 -2.55 3.03
N HIS A 191 11.05 -1.24 2.73
CA HIS A 191 12.17 -0.56 2.06
C HIS A 191 13.40 -0.47 2.97
N ILE A 192 13.19 -0.11 4.24
CA ILE A 192 14.27 -0.01 5.24
C ILE A 192 14.98 -1.37 5.39
N ALA A 193 14.24 -2.47 5.47
CA ALA A 193 14.80 -3.81 5.54
C ALA A 193 15.67 -4.15 4.33
N HIS A 194 15.28 -3.77 3.11
CA HIS A 194 16.08 -3.99 1.91
C HIS A 194 17.38 -3.16 1.93
N VAL A 195 17.31 -1.91 2.37
CA VAL A 195 18.50 -1.06 2.51
C VAL A 195 19.47 -1.66 3.54
N PHE A 196 18.98 -2.05 4.71
CA PHE A 196 19.81 -2.69 5.74
C PHE A 196 20.41 -4.02 5.25
N LEU A 197 19.62 -4.87 4.60
CA LEU A 197 20.11 -6.13 4.03
C LEU A 197 21.25 -5.87 3.03
N CYS A 198 21.08 -4.88 2.15
CA CYS A 198 22.10 -4.51 1.16
C CYS A 198 23.39 -4.05 1.86
N LEU A 199 23.28 -3.12 2.83
CA LEU A 199 24.41 -2.59 3.58
C LEU A 199 25.14 -3.68 4.40
N SER A 200 24.40 -4.58 5.04
CA SER A 200 24.98 -5.69 5.81
C SER A 200 25.77 -6.63 4.90
N ILE A 201 25.24 -6.96 3.71
CA ILE A 201 25.98 -7.79 2.75
C ILE A 201 27.20 -7.03 2.20
N SER A 202 27.09 -5.73 1.92
CA SER A 202 28.25 -4.91 1.50
C SER A 202 29.36 -4.94 2.54
N LEU A 203 29.01 -4.76 3.82
CA LEU A 203 29.95 -4.77 4.92
C LEU A 203 30.63 -6.14 5.09
N LEU A 204 29.85 -7.23 5.01
CA LEU A 204 30.38 -8.59 5.08
C LEU A 204 31.32 -8.89 3.91
N CYS A 205 30.94 -8.51 2.69
CA CYS A 205 31.79 -8.67 1.51
C CYS A 205 33.06 -7.83 1.65
N TYR A 206 32.97 -6.61 2.16
CA TYR A 206 34.13 -5.75 2.40
C TYR A 206 35.08 -6.38 3.43
N ILE A 207 34.57 -6.79 4.59
CA ILE A 207 35.39 -7.43 5.64
C ILE A 207 36.06 -8.69 5.08
N TRP A 208 35.30 -9.57 4.42
CA TRP A 208 35.82 -10.84 3.92
C TRP A 208 36.81 -10.64 2.77
N LEU A 209 36.45 -9.86 1.75
CA LEU A 209 37.29 -9.61 0.58
C LEU A 209 38.56 -8.84 0.93
N TYR A 210 38.48 -7.78 1.74
CA TYR A 210 39.66 -7.01 2.12
C TYR A 210 40.52 -7.73 3.16
N SER A 211 39.96 -8.59 4.01
CA SER A 211 40.79 -9.48 4.85
C SER A 211 41.61 -10.47 4.00
N ALA A 212 41.08 -10.91 2.86
CA ALA A 212 41.79 -11.81 1.95
C ALA A 212 42.80 -11.09 1.04
N VAL A 213 42.51 -9.87 0.60
CA VAL A 213 43.38 -9.10 -0.31
C VAL A 213 44.44 -8.28 0.45
N GLY A 214 44.17 -7.89 1.70
CA GLY A 214 45.06 -7.06 2.51
C GLY A 214 46.08 -7.83 3.36
N ALA A 215 45.93 -9.15 3.51
CA ALA A 215 46.86 -9.97 4.29
C ALA A 215 48.27 -10.03 3.65
N ASP A 216 48.37 -9.92 2.33
CA ASP A 216 49.64 -10.08 1.60
C ASP A 216 50.38 -8.76 1.33
N HIS A 217 49.75 -7.61 1.59
CA HIS A 217 50.33 -6.29 1.32
C HIS A 217 50.62 -5.42 2.56
N ILE A 218 50.34 -5.92 3.78
CA ILE A 218 50.55 -5.16 5.03
C ILE A 218 51.78 -5.62 5.84
N VAL A 219 52.51 -6.66 5.42
CA VAL A 219 53.81 -7.04 6.02
C VAL A 219 54.78 -7.38 4.88
N PRO A 220 55.93 -6.67 4.70
CA PRO A 220 56.84 -6.22 5.75
C PRO A 220 57.41 -4.79 5.56
N ILE A 221 57.01 -3.83 6.40
CA ILE A 221 57.81 -2.60 6.63
C ILE A 221 58.60 -2.70 7.96
N PHE A 222 58.33 -3.71 8.79
CA PHE A 222 59.00 -3.91 10.08
C PHE A 222 60.04 -5.04 10.12
N SER A 223 60.49 -5.56 8.97
CA SER A 223 61.56 -6.58 8.93
C SER A 223 62.92 -6.06 8.44
N GLN A 224 63.12 -4.74 8.42
CA GLN A 224 64.41 -4.12 8.08
C GLN A 224 64.80 -3.04 9.10
N THR A 225 64.98 -3.45 10.35
CA THR A 225 65.82 -2.76 11.35
C THR A 225 66.42 -3.81 12.26
#